data_AF-A0A356VYG5-F1
#
_entry.id   AF-A0A356VYG5-F1
#
_cell.length_a   1.000
_cell.length_b   1.000
_cell.length_c   1.000
_cell.angle_alpha   90.00
_cell.angle_beta   90.00
_cell.angle_gamma   90.00
#
_symmetry.space_group_name_H-M   'P 1'
#
loop_
_entity.id
_entity.type
_entity.pdbx_description
1 polymer ?
#
loop_
_entity_poly.entity_id
_entity_poly.type
_entity_poly.pdbx_seq_one_letter_code
_entity_poly.pdbx_strand_id
1 'polypeptide(L)'
;MIAVAIDGPAGAGKSTIARRAAKELGFLYVDTGALYRAVGLFMLERGVDPGDAEAVCPLLKGVSVDLNYRGGAQRVFLCGKDVEDRIRSPRVSMAASRVSAIPQVRRFLLSAQRRIAREHSVVMDGRDIGTVVLPG
;
A
#
# COMPACT_ATOMS: atom_id res chain seq x y z
N MET A 1 12.93 7.72 -14.48
CA MET A 1 11.49 7.50 -14.24
C MET A 1 10.91 8.74 -13.58
N ILE A 2 9.62 9.04 -13.81
CA ILE A 2 8.94 10.19 -13.19
C ILE A 2 8.08 9.67 -12.04
N ALA A 3 8.15 10.30 -10.87
CA ALA A 3 7.34 9.93 -9.71
C ALA A 3 6.53 11.13 -9.22
N VAL A 4 5.21 10.96 -9.13
CA VAL A 4 4.27 11.97 -8.65
C VAL A 4 3.68 11.50 -7.32
N ALA A 5 3.85 12.30 -6.27
CA ALA A 5 3.25 12.07 -4.96
C ALA A 5 1.92 12.84 -4.82
N ILE A 6 0.88 12.19 -4.30
CA ILE A 6 -0.39 12.83 -3.95
C ILE A 6 -0.72 12.55 -2.49
N ASP A 7 -0.49 13.54 -1.64
CA ASP A 7 -0.66 13.42 -0.19
C ASP A 7 -1.95 14.05 0.33
N GLY A 8 -2.46 13.51 1.44
CA GLY A 8 -3.57 14.09 2.20
C GLY A 8 -4.37 13.06 3.00
N PRO A 9 -5.38 13.51 3.77
CA PRO A 9 -6.11 12.64 4.68
C PRO A 9 -6.97 11.59 3.96
N ALA A 10 -7.40 10.55 4.67
CA ALA A 10 -8.36 9.57 4.15
C ALA A 10 -9.68 10.28 3.77
N GLY A 11 -10.35 9.81 2.72
CA GLY A 11 -11.62 10.40 2.25
C GLY A 11 -11.50 11.68 1.41
N ALA A 12 -10.30 12.27 1.25
CA ALA A 12 -10.10 13.50 0.49
C ALA A 12 -10.18 13.35 -1.06
N GLY A 13 -10.64 12.21 -1.58
CA GLY A 13 -10.75 11.98 -3.03
C GLY A 13 -9.42 11.71 -3.77
N LYS A 14 -8.29 11.61 -3.06
CA LYS A 14 -6.94 11.42 -3.63
C LYS A 14 -6.85 10.27 -4.61
N SER A 15 -7.32 9.09 -4.20
CA SER A 15 -7.22 7.87 -5.01
C SER A 15 -7.97 8.00 -6.34
N THR A 16 -9.07 8.78 -6.39
CA THR A 16 -9.79 9.09 -7.63
C THR A 16 -8.97 9.97 -8.56
N ILE A 17 -8.38 11.05 -8.03
CA ILE A 17 -7.55 11.99 -8.81
C ILE A 17 -6.27 11.28 -9.27
N ALA A 18 -5.59 10.57 -8.37
CA ALA A 18 -4.37 9.84 -8.64
C ALA A 18 -4.54 8.79 -9.74
N ARG A 19 -5.62 8.01 -9.68
CA ARG A 19 -5.94 7.01 -10.71
C ARG A 19 -6.22 7.64 -12.07
N ARG A 20 -6.94 8.76 -12.12
CA ARG A 20 -7.22 9.50 -13.36
C ARG A 20 -5.94 10.08 -13.94
N ALA A 21 -5.13 10.75 -13.13
CA ALA A 21 -3.85 11.32 -13.54
C ALA A 21 -2.89 10.24 -14.06
N ALA A 22 -2.77 9.12 -13.34
CA ALA A 22 -1.93 8.00 -13.77
C ALA A 22 -2.36 7.46 -15.14
N LYS A 23 -3.67 7.31 -15.37
CA LYS A 23 -4.21 6.85 -16.66
C LYS A 23 -3.87 7.83 -17.79
N GLU A 24 -4.08 9.13 -17.57
CA GLU A 24 -3.82 10.17 -18.57
C GLU A 24 -2.32 10.25 -18.92
N LEU A 25 -1.45 10.09 -17.92
CA LEU A 25 0.00 10.16 -18.07
C LEU A 25 0.64 8.85 -18.55
N GLY A 26 -0.12 7.74 -18.60
CA GLY A 26 0.43 6.41 -18.86
C GLY A 26 1.34 5.90 -17.74
N PHE A 27 1.14 6.37 -16.50
CA PHE A 27 1.94 6.01 -15.33
C PHE A 27 1.27 4.90 -14.52
N LEU A 28 2.08 4.17 -13.75
CA LEU A 28 1.61 3.19 -12.79
C LEU A 28 1.00 3.89 -11.57
N TYR A 29 -0.26 3.60 -11.27
CA TYR A 29 -0.91 4.06 -10.05
C TYR A 29 -0.54 3.14 -8.87
N VAL A 30 -0.24 3.73 -7.71
CA VAL A 30 0.11 3.01 -6.49
C VAL A 30 -0.70 3.55 -5.30
N ASP A 31 -1.73 2.82 -4.88
CA ASP A 31 -2.44 3.04 -3.61
C ASP A 31 -1.59 2.48 -2.45
N THR A 32 -0.91 3.36 -1.72
CA THR A 32 -0.09 2.92 -0.58
C THR A 32 -0.93 2.43 0.60
N GLY A 33 -2.14 2.95 0.77
CA GLY A 33 -3.07 2.49 1.79
C GLY A 33 -3.48 1.03 1.56
N ALA A 34 -3.57 0.60 0.31
CA ALA A 34 -3.85 -0.79 -0.04
C ALA A 34 -2.73 -1.74 0.39
N LEU A 35 -1.47 -1.29 0.35
CA LEU A 35 -0.32 -2.06 0.82
C LEU A 35 -0.39 -2.30 2.34
N TYR A 36 -0.69 -1.26 3.12
CA TYR A 36 -0.91 -1.41 4.57
C TYR A 36 -2.11 -2.30 4.89
N ARG A 37 -3.20 -2.21 4.11
CA ARG A 37 -4.37 -3.09 4.26
C ARG A 37 -4.02 -4.56 3.93
N ALA A 38 -3.16 -4.81 2.95
CA ALA A 38 -2.68 -6.17 2.66
C ALA A 38 -1.87 -6.75 3.84
N VAL A 39 -0.98 -5.95 4.46
CA VAL A 39 -0.25 -6.37 5.67
C VAL A 39 -1.22 -6.61 6.83
N GLY A 40 -2.17 -5.71 7.06
CA GLY A 40 -3.20 -5.87 8.11
C GLY A 40 -4.03 -7.14 7.91
N LEU A 41 -4.45 -7.43 6.68
CA LEU A 41 -5.16 -8.66 6.33
C LEU A 41 -4.31 -9.90 6.64
N PHE A 42 -3.02 -9.90 6.29
CA PHE A 42 -2.12 -11.01 6.54
C PHE A 42 -2.01 -11.38 8.03
N MET A 43 -2.02 -10.36 8.91
CA MET A 43 -1.99 -10.57 10.36
C MET A 43 -3.32 -11.12 10.88
N LEU A 44 -4.44 -10.56 10.40
CA LEU A 44 -5.78 -11.02 10.76
C LEU A 44 -6.01 -12.49 10.37
N GLU A 45 -5.54 -12.91 9.20
CA GLU A 45 -5.63 -14.31 8.74
C GLU A 45 -4.85 -15.30 9.63
N ARG A 46 -3.86 -14.80 10.39
CA ARG A 46 -3.02 -15.59 11.30
C ARG A 46 -3.44 -15.47 12.76
N GLY A 47 -4.54 -14.77 13.04
CA GLY A 47 -5.01 -14.52 14.41
C GLY A 47 -4.07 -13.64 15.24
N VAL A 48 -3.19 -12.87 14.59
CA VAL A 48 -2.26 -11.95 15.26
C VAL A 48 -2.91 -10.58 15.45
N ASP A 49 -2.77 -9.98 16.63
CA ASP A 49 -3.18 -8.59 16.85
C ASP A 49 -2.33 -7.66 15.96
N PRO A 50 -2.93 -6.92 15.01
CA PRO A 50 -2.19 -6.01 14.14
C PRO A 50 -1.50 -4.85 14.89
N GLY A 51 -1.80 -4.63 16.17
CA GLY A 51 -1.12 -3.66 17.03
C GLY A 51 0.04 -4.22 17.86
N ASP A 52 0.24 -5.54 17.89
CA ASP A 52 1.32 -6.17 18.64
C ASP A 52 2.58 -6.24 17.78
N ALA A 53 3.51 -5.31 18.02
CA ALA A 53 4.75 -5.24 17.25
C ALA A 53 5.62 -6.48 17.39
N GLU A 54 5.65 -7.13 18.57
CA GLU A 54 6.46 -8.32 18.81
C GLU A 54 5.93 -9.52 18.04
N ALA A 55 4.61 -9.65 17.93
CA ALA A 55 3.99 -10.70 17.12
C ALA A 55 4.02 -10.38 15.62
N VAL A 56 3.88 -9.12 15.21
CA VAL A 56 3.82 -8.70 13.80
C VAL A 56 5.18 -8.76 13.10
N CYS A 57 6.25 -8.24 13.73
CA CYS A 57 7.54 -8.07 13.06
C CYS A 57 8.15 -9.38 12.52
N PRO A 58 8.16 -10.51 13.26
CA PRO A 58 8.70 -11.77 12.77
C PRO A 58 7.98 -12.32 11.54
N LEU A 59 6.72 -11.93 11.33
CA LEU A 59 5.87 -12.40 10.25
C LEU A 59 6.04 -11.61 8.95
N LEU A 60 6.64 -10.42 8.99
CA LEU A 60 6.84 -9.58 7.80
C LEU A 60 7.64 -10.28 6.70
N LYS A 61 8.58 -11.16 7.06
CA LYS A 61 9.35 -11.96 6.09
C LYS A 61 8.49 -12.89 5.21
N GLY A 62 7.30 -13.25 5.68
CA GLY A 62 6.34 -14.08 4.95
C GLY A 62 5.36 -13.27 4.10
N VAL A 63 5.41 -11.94 4.16
CA VAL A 63 4.51 -11.06 3.42
C VAL A 63 5.11 -10.79 2.04
N SER A 64 4.33 -11.07 1.00
CA SER A 64 4.58 -10.64 -0.36
C SER A 64 3.35 -9.89 -0.84
N VAL A 65 3.55 -8.65 -1.29
CA VAL A 65 2.49 -7.79 -1.82
C VAL A 65 2.87 -7.37 -3.22
N ASP A 66 2.03 -7.74 -4.18
CA ASP A 66 2.22 -7.43 -5.59
C ASP A 66 1.03 -6.63 -6.12
N LEU A 67 1.32 -5.75 -7.09
CA LEU A 67 0.33 -4.93 -7.76
C LEU A 67 0.25 -5.38 -9.22
N ASN A 68 -0.94 -5.73 -9.68
CA ASN A 68 -1.15 -6.12 -11.07
C ASN A 68 -2.34 -5.36 -11.65
N TYR A 69 -2.31 -5.10 -12.95
CA TYR A 69 -3.39 -4.46 -13.68
C TYR A 69 -4.19 -5.52 -14.42
N ARG A 70 -5.49 -5.64 -14.09
CA ARG A 70 -6.42 -6.51 -14.81
C ARG A 70 -7.69 -5.73 -15.16
N GLY A 71 -8.07 -5.77 -16.44
CA GLY A 71 -9.32 -5.16 -16.91
C GLY A 71 -9.41 -3.64 -16.68
N GLY A 72 -8.27 -2.93 -16.73
CA GLY A 72 -8.23 -1.48 -16.52
C GLY A 72 -8.28 -1.03 -15.04
N ALA A 73 -8.21 -1.97 -14.10
CA ALA A 73 -8.12 -1.67 -12.67
C ALA A 73 -6.86 -2.30 -12.06
N GLN A 74 -6.27 -1.57 -11.12
CA GLN A 74 -5.22 -2.11 -10.24
C GLN A 74 -5.85 -3.11 -9.26
N ARG A 75 -5.14 -4.22 -9.04
CA ARG A 75 -5.52 -5.33 -8.16
C ARG A 75 -4.34 -5.62 -7.23
N VAL A 76 -4.63 -5.80 -5.95
CA VAL A 76 -3.64 -6.16 -4.94
C VAL A 76 -3.61 -7.67 -4.75
N PHE A 77 -2.41 -8.25 -4.83
CA PHE A 77 -2.15 -9.65 -4.53
C PHE A 77 -1.35 -9.77 -3.25
N LEU A 78 -1.82 -10.61 -2.33
CA LEU A 78 -1.14 -10.96 -1.08
C LEU A 78 -0.73 -12.43 -1.14
N CYS A 79 0.58 -12.69 -1.14
CA CYS A 79 1.14 -14.04 -1.26
C CYS A 79 0.56 -14.79 -2.47
N GLY A 80 0.49 -14.13 -3.63
CA GLY A 80 -0.05 -14.67 -4.88
C GLY A 80 -1.58 -14.76 -4.97
N LYS A 81 -2.32 -14.42 -3.91
CA LYS A 81 -3.80 -14.42 -3.91
C LYS A 81 -4.35 -13.03 -4.13
N ASP A 82 -5.32 -12.91 -5.02
CA ASP A 82 -6.06 -11.66 -5.20
C ASP A 82 -6.85 -11.32 -3.94
N VAL A 83 -6.58 -10.16 -3.36
CA VAL A 83 -7.22 -9.70 -2.12
C VAL A 83 -7.90 -8.35 -2.27
N GLU A 84 -8.02 -7.82 -3.49
CA GLU A 84 -8.49 -6.44 -3.77
C GLU A 84 -9.80 -6.09 -3.03
N ASP A 85 -10.79 -6.98 -3.05
CA ASP A 85 -12.07 -6.75 -2.39
C ASP A 85 -11.98 -6.93 -0.87
N ARG A 86 -11.21 -7.91 -0.42
CA ARG A 86 -11.06 -8.28 1.00
C ARG A 86 -10.38 -7.16 1.79
N ILE A 87 -9.39 -6.50 1.18
CA ILE A 87 -8.64 -5.42 1.81
C ILE A 87 -9.48 -4.16 2.02
N ARG A 88 -10.64 -4.03 1.37
CA ARG A 88 -11.52 -2.86 1.50
C ARG A 88 -12.52 -2.95 2.66
N SER A 89 -12.55 -4.06 3.38
CA SER A 89 -13.45 -4.21 4.53
C SER A 89 -13.09 -3.24 5.68
N PRO A 90 -14.06 -2.82 6.50
CA PRO A 90 -13.80 -1.97 7.67
C PRO A 90 -12.79 -2.61 8.65
N ARG A 91 -12.91 -3.92 8.88
CA ARG A 91 -12.01 -4.68 9.76
C ARG A 91 -10.55 -4.60 9.30
N VAL A 92 -10.30 -4.77 8.00
CA VAL A 92 -8.94 -4.67 7.45
C VAL A 92 -8.45 -3.23 7.45
N SER A 93 -9.33 -2.25 7.23
CA SER A 93 -8.97 -0.83 7.32
C SER A 93 -8.52 -0.45 8.73
N MET A 94 -9.18 -0.97 9.77
CA MET A 94 -8.72 -0.80 11.16
C MET A 94 -7.37 -1.48 11.41
N ALA A 95 -7.19 -2.70 10.90
CA ALA A 95 -5.91 -3.41 11.02
C ALA A 95 -4.77 -2.64 10.34
N ALA A 96 -5.01 -2.04 9.17
CA ALA A 96 -4.05 -1.21 8.45
C ALA A 96 -3.58 -0.02 9.29
N SER A 97 -4.51 0.67 9.96
CA SER A 97 -4.17 1.76 10.88
C SER A 97 -3.26 1.28 12.01
N ARG A 98 -3.56 0.12 12.61
CA ARG A 98 -2.75 -0.46 13.70
C ARG A 98 -1.35 -0.86 13.23
N VAL A 99 -1.22 -1.58 12.12
CA VAL A 99 0.10 -1.98 11.60
C VAL A 99 0.92 -0.77 11.11
N SER A 100 0.28 0.29 10.62
CA SER A 100 0.99 1.51 10.16
C SER A 100 1.70 2.25 11.29
N ALA A 101 1.23 2.09 12.53
CA ALA A 101 1.88 2.65 13.71
C ALA A 101 3.25 1.97 14.00
N ILE A 102 3.44 0.74 13.55
CA ILE A 102 4.66 -0.06 13.76
C ILE A 102 5.76 0.39 12.79
N PRO A 103 6.90 0.94 13.27
CA PRO A 103 7.98 1.44 12.41
C PRO A 103 8.55 0.40 11.43
N GLN A 104 8.64 -0.86 11.85
CA GLN A 104 9.16 -1.97 11.07
C GLN A 104 8.26 -2.27 9.86
N VAL A 105 6.93 -2.15 10.01
CA VAL A 105 5.97 -2.29 8.91
C VAL A 105 6.17 -1.16 7.89
N ARG A 106 6.29 0.09 8.36
CA ARG A 106 6.55 1.23 7.48
C ARG A 106 7.85 1.04 6.71
N ARG A 107 8.91 0.62 7.39
CA ARG A 107 10.22 0.36 6.76
C ARG A 107 10.15 -0.76 5.72
N PHE A 108 9.45 -1.84 6.03
CA PHE A 108 9.23 -2.96 5.11
C PHE A 108 8.53 -2.49 3.82
N LEU A 109 7.45 -1.70 3.94
CA LEU A 109 6.71 -1.20 2.78
C LEU A 109 7.46 -0.09 2.02
N LEU A 110 8.25 0.73 2.71
CA LEU A 110 9.06 1.80 2.11
C LEU A 110 10.01 1.25 1.04
N SER A 111 10.67 0.14 1.33
CA SER A 111 11.58 -0.52 0.38
C SER A 111 10.84 -0.98 -0.88
N ALA A 112 9.63 -1.53 -0.74
CA ALA A 112 8.81 -1.95 -1.88
C ALA A 112 8.35 -0.74 -2.72
N GLN A 113 7.84 0.30 -2.07
CA GLN A 113 7.37 1.53 -2.73
C GLN A 113 8.48 2.21 -3.52
N ARG A 114 9.67 2.38 -2.93
CA ARG A 114 10.84 2.98 -3.60
C ARG A 114 11.39 2.12 -4.73
N ARG A 115 11.29 0.79 -4.63
CA ARG A 115 11.65 -0.09 -5.75
C ARG A 115 10.73 0.14 -6.95
N ILE A 116 9.41 0.14 -6.72
CA ILE A 116 8.42 0.37 -7.78
C ILE A 116 8.64 1.73 -8.47
N ALA A 117 8.91 2.80 -7.71
CA ALA A 117 9.15 4.13 -8.28
C ALA A 117 10.47 4.25 -9.06
N ARG A 118 11.45 3.36 -8.84
CA ARG A 118 12.69 3.30 -9.63
C ARG A 118 12.51 2.53 -10.94
N GLU A 119 11.64 1.53 -10.94
CA GLU A 119 11.38 0.64 -12.07
C GLU A 119 10.30 1.19 -13.02
N HIS A 120 9.39 2.03 -12.52
CA HIS A 120 8.23 2.55 -13.25
C HIS A 120 8.03 4.05 -13.05
N SER A 121 7.41 4.72 -14.02
CA SER A 121 6.88 6.07 -13.81
C SER A 121 5.57 5.91 -13.05
N VAL A 122 5.44 6.59 -11.91
CA VAL A 122 4.39 6.32 -10.93
C VAL A 122 3.60 7.56 -10.54
N VAL A 123 2.32 7.36 -10.23
CA VAL A 123 1.53 8.26 -9.40
C VAL A 123 1.18 7.50 -8.12
N MET A 124 1.68 7.96 -6.98
CA MET A 124 1.55 7.28 -5.70
C MET A 124 0.75 8.16 -4.73
N ASP A 125 -0.35 7.63 -4.17
CA ASP A 125 -1.18 8.36 -3.19
C ASP A 125 -1.06 7.78 -1.78
N GLY A 126 -1.04 8.67 -0.79
CA GLY A 126 -0.84 8.33 0.61
C GLY A 126 -0.93 9.54 1.54
N ARG A 127 -0.29 9.47 2.72
CA ARG A 127 -0.24 10.58 3.69
C ARG A 127 1.08 11.35 3.67
N ASP A 128 2.17 10.66 3.39
CA ASP A 128 3.55 11.09 3.56
C ASP A 128 4.45 10.63 2.39
N ILE A 129 3.89 10.51 1.19
CA ILE A 129 4.58 10.03 0.00
C ILE A 129 5.69 10.99 -0.41
N GLY A 130 5.38 12.28 -0.54
CA GLY A 130 6.35 13.28 -0.99
C GLY A 130 7.43 13.60 0.06
N THR A 131 7.19 13.29 1.32
CA THR A 131 8.12 13.62 2.42
C THR A 131 8.94 12.43 2.90
N VAL A 132 8.40 11.21 2.84
CA VAL A 132 9.06 9.99 3.37
C VAL A 132 9.43 9.02 2.24
N VAL A 133 8.51 8.77 1.31
CA VAL A 133 8.69 7.72 0.29
C VAL A 133 9.56 8.22 -0.87
N LEU A 134 9.22 9.38 -1.41
CA LEU A 134 9.84 10.02 -2.57
C LEU A 134 10.41 11.40 -2.16
N PRO A 135 11.40 11.45 -1.25
CA PRO A 135 12.06 12.71 -0.95
C PRO A 135 12.76 13.25 -2.20
N GLY A 136 12.68 14.57 -2.41
CA GLY A 136 13.29 15.27 -3.54
C GLY A 136 14.80 15.15 -3.62
#